data_AF-A0A7S2XSG1-F1
#
_entry.id   AF-A0A7S2XSG1-F1
#
_cell.length_a   1.000
_cell.length_b   1.000
_cell.length_c   1.000
_cell.angle_alpha   90.00
_cell.angle_beta   90.00
_cell.angle_gamma   90.00
#
_symmetry.space_group_name_H-M   'P 1'
#
loop_
_entity.id
_entity.type
_entity.pdbx_description
1 polymer ?
#
loop_
_entity_poly.entity_id
_entity_poly.type
_entity_poly.pdbx_seq_one_letter_code
_entity_poly.pdbx_strand_id
1 'polypeptide(L)'
;HRFVVNLIITSCFSSGPAAQDDSMTTTTTTMTSQHAEFHIAPMQCYTNSPTRHLFHLLSPSCVKWTEMEKINDLFPKSESEPEQYLFQALEKRLGPPQDYNEASHLVLQVGSNDPVRLQSCIEHATQRYSFREININCGCPSIESGGAATYGASLMKDASLTARLVESTRNALVTSSSSSSSSSS
;
A
#
# COMPACT_ATOMS: atom_id res chain seq x y z
N HIS A 1 -9.28 -20.24 13.63
CA HIS A 1 -9.30 -19.25 12.54
C HIS A 1 -8.54 -18.01 12.99
N ARG A 2 -7.34 -17.77 12.45
CA ARG A 2 -6.57 -16.54 12.72
C ARG A 2 -7.09 -15.47 11.76
N PHE A 3 -7.89 -14.55 12.26
CA PHE A 3 -8.26 -13.35 11.50
C PHE A 3 -7.05 -12.44 11.44
N VAL A 4 -6.44 -12.30 10.27
CA VAL A 4 -5.44 -11.25 10.02
C VAL A 4 -6.24 -9.96 9.80
N VAL A 5 -6.26 -9.09 10.80
CA VAL A 5 -6.86 -7.75 10.67
C VAL A 5 -5.87 -6.87 9.92
N ASN A 6 -6.24 -6.51 8.71
CA ASN A 6 -5.45 -5.68 7.81
C ASN A 6 -6.16 -4.35 7.64
N LEU A 7 -5.42 -3.24 7.77
CA LEU A 7 -5.98 -1.93 7.51
C LEU A 7 -5.59 -1.48 6.10
N ILE A 8 -6.55 -1.53 5.18
CA ILE A 8 -6.37 -1.14 3.78
C ILE A 8 -6.74 0.34 3.63
N ILE A 9 -5.82 1.12 3.08
CA ILE A 9 -6.03 2.51 2.70
C ILE A 9 -5.96 2.56 1.17
N THR A 10 -7.12 2.58 0.54
CA THR A 10 -7.26 2.74 -0.91
C THR A 10 -7.12 4.22 -1.27
N SER A 11 -6.33 4.54 -2.30
CA SER A 11 -6.39 5.87 -2.90
C SER A 11 -7.73 6.00 -3.62
N CYS A 12 -8.64 6.81 -3.09
CA CYS A 12 -9.89 7.13 -3.80
C CYS A 12 -9.55 8.01 -5.01
N PHE A 13 -9.22 7.42 -6.16
CA PHE A 13 -9.31 8.10 -7.44
C PHE A 13 -10.80 8.21 -7.80
N SER A 14 -11.42 9.32 -7.42
CA SER A 14 -12.80 9.62 -7.79
C SER A 14 -12.86 9.93 -9.28
N SER A 15 -13.45 9.05 -10.08
CA SER A 15 -14.04 9.46 -11.36
C SER A 15 -15.20 10.42 -11.03
N GLY A 16 -15.07 11.70 -11.38
CA GLY A 16 -16.07 12.72 -11.08
C GLY A 16 -17.39 12.47 -11.83
N PRO A 17 -18.55 12.87 -11.27
CA PRO A 17 -19.81 12.79 -12.01
C PRO A 17 -19.91 13.94 -13.03
N ALA A 18 -20.35 13.60 -14.24
CA ALA A 18 -20.70 14.54 -15.29
C ALA A 18 -22.00 15.31 -14.95
N ALA A 19 -22.11 16.50 -15.54
CA ALA A 19 -23.11 17.54 -15.33
C ALA A 19 -24.58 17.08 -15.26
N GLN A 20 -25.36 17.76 -14.40
CA GLN A 20 -26.81 17.62 -14.27
C GLN A 20 -27.55 18.45 -15.31
N ASP A 21 -28.48 17.80 -16.01
CA ASP A 21 -29.58 18.41 -16.77
C ASP A 21 -30.90 18.03 -16.05
N ASP A 22 -31.75 19.02 -15.79
CA ASP A 22 -32.95 18.94 -14.97
C ASP A 22 -34.11 18.31 -15.77
N SER A 23 -34.39 17.02 -15.56
CA SER A 23 -35.74 16.49 -15.79
C SER A 23 -36.06 15.27 -14.92
N MET A 24 -37.26 15.32 -14.35
CA MET A 24 -37.85 14.38 -13.40
C MET A 24 -37.91 12.96 -13.98
N THR A 25 -36.87 12.16 -13.72
CA THR A 25 -36.74 10.79 -14.19
C THR A 25 -36.72 9.83 -13.00
N THR A 26 -37.67 8.89 -12.99
CA THR A 26 -37.82 7.77 -12.07
C THR A 26 -36.47 7.18 -11.70
N THR A 27 -36.08 7.29 -10.42
CA THR A 27 -34.81 6.79 -9.91
C THR A 27 -34.83 5.26 -9.88
N THR A 28 -34.48 4.64 -11.00
CA THR A 28 -34.10 3.22 -11.01
C THR A 28 -32.78 3.11 -10.26
N THR A 29 -32.84 2.64 -9.00
CA THR A 29 -31.65 2.28 -8.24
C THR A 29 -30.96 1.10 -8.93
N THR A 30 -29.97 1.39 -9.76
CA THR A 30 -29.09 0.38 -10.34
C THR A 30 -28.29 -0.25 -9.19
N MET A 31 -28.68 -1.44 -8.76
CA MET A 31 -27.88 -2.25 -7.83
C MET A 31 -26.54 -2.53 -8.51
N THR A 32 -25.47 -1.90 -8.04
CA THR A 32 -24.12 -2.23 -8.50
C THR A 32 -23.81 -3.64 -8.02
N SER A 33 -23.71 -4.59 -8.96
CA SER A 33 -23.21 -5.94 -8.70
C SER A 33 -21.79 -5.79 -8.15
N GLN A 34 -21.62 -5.92 -6.83
CA GLN A 34 -20.31 -5.93 -6.20
C GLN A 34 -19.64 -7.25 -6.57
N HIS A 35 -18.81 -7.22 -7.60
CA HIS A 35 -17.97 -8.36 -7.96
C HIS A 35 -16.95 -8.58 -6.84
N ALA A 36 -16.86 -9.81 -6.33
CA ALA A 36 -15.83 -10.18 -5.38
C ALA A 36 -14.46 -10.07 -6.05
N GLU A 37 -13.54 -9.32 -5.44
CA GLU A 37 -12.15 -9.24 -5.89
C GLU A 37 -11.36 -10.48 -5.43
N PHE A 38 -10.50 -11.01 -6.29
CA PHE A 38 -9.62 -12.14 -5.96
C PHE A 38 -8.24 -11.63 -5.55
N HIS A 39 -7.88 -11.83 -4.28
CA HIS A 39 -6.62 -11.35 -3.70
C HIS A 39 -5.64 -12.51 -3.49
N ILE A 40 -4.38 -12.27 -3.86
CA ILE A 40 -3.25 -13.10 -3.45
C ILE A 40 -2.68 -12.48 -2.19
N ALA A 41 -2.80 -13.21 -1.08
CA ALA A 41 -2.39 -12.75 0.23
C ALA A 41 -0.87 -12.47 0.31
N PRO A 42 -0.44 -11.54 1.16
CA PRO A 42 0.97 -11.30 1.44
C PRO A 42 1.57 -12.51 2.15
N MET A 43 2.68 -13.04 1.63
CA MET A 43 3.37 -14.20 2.20
C MET A 43 4.87 -13.96 2.18
N GLN A 44 5.46 -13.78 3.36
CA GLN A 44 6.90 -13.59 3.52
C GLN A 44 7.68 -14.74 2.85
N CYS A 45 8.71 -14.39 2.09
CA CYS A 45 9.55 -15.24 1.24
C CYS A 45 8.85 -15.94 0.07
N TYR A 46 7.55 -15.74 -0.13
CA TYR A 46 6.80 -16.34 -1.24
C TYR A 46 6.31 -15.29 -2.24
N THR A 47 5.61 -14.24 -1.80
CA THR A 47 5.06 -13.21 -2.70
C THR A 47 6.10 -12.16 -3.11
N ASN A 48 7.31 -12.59 -3.50
CA ASN A 48 8.36 -11.75 -4.06
C ASN A 48 8.07 -11.34 -5.51
N SER A 49 8.90 -10.45 -6.09
CA SER A 49 8.69 -9.92 -7.44
C SER A 49 8.49 -10.98 -8.53
N PRO A 50 9.38 -11.98 -8.69
CA PRO A 50 9.19 -13.03 -9.70
C PRO A 50 7.88 -13.82 -9.51
N THR A 51 7.50 -14.10 -8.26
CA THR A 51 6.28 -14.85 -7.97
C THR A 51 5.02 -14.03 -8.25
N ARG A 52 5.03 -12.71 -7.97
CA ARG A 52 3.94 -11.81 -8.36
C ARG A 52 3.82 -11.69 -9.89
N HIS A 53 4.95 -11.71 -10.60
CA HIS A 53 4.94 -11.74 -12.06
C HIS A 53 4.29 -13.04 -12.59
N LEU A 54 4.65 -14.20 -12.03
CA LEU A 54 3.98 -15.46 -12.37
C LEU A 54 2.47 -15.40 -12.12
N PHE A 55 2.04 -14.85 -10.99
CA PHE A 55 0.62 -14.70 -10.69
C PHE A 55 -0.10 -13.76 -11.65
N HIS A 56 0.56 -12.69 -12.11
CA HIS A 56 0.02 -11.82 -13.14
C HIS A 56 -0.21 -12.57 -14.46
N LEU A 57 0.71 -13.47 -14.85
CA LEU A 57 0.53 -14.30 -16.05
C LEU A 57 -0.65 -15.28 -15.93
N LEU A 58 -0.86 -15.85 -14.73
CA LEU A 58 -1.95 -16.80 -14.49
C LEU A 58 -3.32 -16.12 -14.33
N SER A 59 -3.34 -14.95 -13.68
CA SER A 59 -4.56 -14.19 -13.42
C SER A 59 -4.23 -12.69 -13.44
N PRO A 60 -4.33 -12.04 -14.62
CA PRO A 60 -3.97 -10.63 -14.75
C PRO A 60 -4.77 -9.70 -13.82
N SER A 61 -6.06 -10.02 -13.62
CA SER A 61 -7.00 -9.23 -12.82
C SER A 61 -6.91 -9.45 -11.30
N CYS A 62 -6.14 -10.43 -10.82
CA CYS A 62 -6.00 -10.63 -9.38
C CYS A 62 -5.35 -9.42 -8.71
N VAL A 63 -5.64 -9.20 -7.43
CA VAL A 63 -4.95 -8.21 -6.60
C VAL A 63 -3.73 -8.87 -5.97
N LYS A 64 -2.54 -8.36 -6.25
CA LYS A 64 -1.28 -8.92 -5.76
C LYS A 64 -0.81 -8.10 -4.56
N TRP A 65 -0.46 -8.78 -3.48
CA TRP A 65 0.13 -8.14 -2.30
C TRP A 65 1.64 -8.35 -2.29
N THR A 66 2.38 -7.35 -1.83
CA THR A 66 3.81 -7.50 -1.55
C THR A 66 4.04 -8.45 -0.37
N GLU A 67 5.29 -8.84 -0.13
CA GLU A 67 5.67 -9.28 1.20
C GLU A 67 5.43 -8.15 2.21
N MET A 68 5.40 -8.47 3.51
CA MET A 68 5.29 -7.43 4.52
C MET A 68 6.64 -6.70 4.64
N GLU A 69 6.66 -5.44 4.24
CA GLU A 69 7.86 -4.62 4.34
C GLU A 69 7.98 -3.99 5.72
N LYS A 70 8.98 -4.44 6.48
CA LYS A 70 9.34 -3.85 7.77
C LYS A 70 10.00 -2.51 7.49
N ILE A 71 9.33 -1.42 7.85
CA ILE A 71 9.80 -0.08 7.55
C ILE A 71 11.21 0.16 8.12
N ASN A 72 11.52 -0.35 9.31
CA ASN A 72 12.86 -0.20 9.89
C ASN A 72 13.99 -0.82 9.06
N ASP A 73 13.71 -1.85 8.25
CA ASP A 73 14.69 -2.51 7.39
C ASP A 73 14.85 -1.82 6.02
N LEU A 74 14.07 -0.77 5.77
CA LEU A 74 14.12 0.05 4.55
C LEU A 74 14.96 1.32 4.73
N PHE A 75 15.34 1.66 5.97
CA PHE A 75 16.20 2.80 6.26
C PHE A 75 17.63 2.35 6.57
N PRO A 76 18.65 3.16 6.25
CA PRO A 76 20.02 2.79 6.56
C PRO A 76 20.24 2.81 8.09
N LYS A 77 21.15 1.95 8.56
CA LYS A 77 21.59 1.93 9.97
C LYS A 77 22.61 3.02 10.30
N SER A 78 23.13 3.71 9.29
CA SER A 78 24.14 4.77 9.34
C SER A 78 23.65 5.98 8.54
N GLU A 79 24.12 7.19 8.86
CA GLU A 79 23.60 8.47 8.34
C GLU A 79 23.91 8.77 6.86
N SER A 80 24.42 7.81 6.08
CA SER A 80 24.75 8.04 4.66
C SER A 80 23.51 7.88 3.77
N GLU A 81 23.09 8.98 3.13
CA GLU A 81 22.11 9.08 2.03
C GLU A 81 20.84 8.20 2.18
N PRO A 82 19.89 8.60 3.06
CA PRO A 82 18.72 7.79 3.40
C PRO A 82 17.79 7.53 2.21
N GLU A 83 17.63 8.48 1.29
CA GLU A 83 16.72 8.34 0.15
C GLU A 83 17.21 7.32 -0.87
N GLN A 84 18.49 7.37 -1.24
CA GLN A 84 19.09 6.44 -2.20
C GLN A 84 19.08 5.01 -1.65
N TYR A 85 19.37 4.84 -0.35
CA TYR A 85 19.25 3.55 0.29
C TYR A 85 17.82 3.01 0.23
N LEU A 86 16.83 3.85 0.57
CA LEU A 86 15.42 3.47 0.55
C LEU A 86 14.96 3.02 -0.84
N PHE A 87 15.36 3.74 -1.90
CA PHE A 87 15.04 3.34 -3.27
C PHE A 87 15.64 1.99 -3.64
N GLN A 88 16.93 1.77 -3.37
CA GLN A 88 17.60 0.50 -3.62
C GLN A 88 16.99 -0.64 -2.79
N ALA A 89 16.63 -0.35 -1.54
CA ALA A 89 15.99 -1.29 -0.64
C ALA A 89 14.61 -1.73 -1.17
N LEU A 90 13.79 -0.79 -1.65
CA LEU A 90 12.50 -1.07 -2.27
C LEU A 90 12.66 -1.85 -3.58
N GLU A 91 13.54 -1.43 -4.49
CA GLU A 91 13.77 -2.13 -5.77
C GLU A 91 14.27 -3.56 -5.57
N LYS A 92 15.12 -3.81 -4.57
CA LYS A 92 15.54 -5.17 -4.23
C LYS A 92 14.38 -6.08 -3.83
N ARG A 93 13.35 -5.54 -3.18
CA ARG A 93 12.20 -6.29 -2.64
C ARG A 93 11.06 -6.39 -3.62
N LEU A 94 10.77 -5.27 -4.27
CA LEU A 94 9.66 -5.11 -5.19
C LEU A 94 10.05 -5.47 -6.62
N GLY A 95 11.33 -5.49 -6.96
CA GLY A 95 11.80 -5.60 -8.33
C GLY A 95 11.74 -4.25 -9.07
N PRO A 96 12.01 -4.27 -10.38
CA PRO A 96 12.09 -3.05 -11.18
C PRO A 96 10.73 -2.31 -11.22
N PRO A 97 10.69 -0.99 -11.02
CA PRO A 97 9.43 -0.24 -11.07
C PRO A 97 8.68 -0.36 -12.40
N GLN A 98 9.40 -0.49 -13.51
CA GLN A 98 8.81 -0.63 -14.86
C GLN A 98 7.96 -1.89 -15.04
N ASP A 99 8.10 -2.89 -14.17
CA ASP A 99 7.29 -4.10 -14.19
C ASP A 99 5.88 -3.86 -13.61
N TYR A 100 5.65 -2.68 -13.00
CA TYR A 100 4.40 -2.30 -12.36
C TYR A 100 3.78 -1.10 -13.06
N ASN A 101 2.61 -1.33 -13.67
CA ASN A 101 1.76 -0.28 -14.20
C ASN A 101 0.40 -0.29 -13.47
N GLU A 102 -0.51 0.61 -13.82
CA GLU A 102 -1.83 0.71 -13.21
C GLU A 102 -2.64 -0.61 -13.31
N ALA A 103 -2.44 -1.39 -14.38
CA ALA A 103 -3.10 -2.68 -14.58
C ALA A 103 -2.53 -3.81 -13.69
N SER A 104 -1.42 -3.58 -12.99
CA SER A 104 -0.77 -4.61 -12.17
C SER A 104 -1.51 -4.90 -10.85
N HIS A 105 -2.41 -4.01 -10.39
CA HIS A 105 -3.20 -4.13 -9.14
C HIS A 105 -2.35 -4.58 -7.95
N LEU A 106 -1.34 -3.78 -7.60
CA LEU A 106 -0.40 -4.06 -6.53
C LEU A 106 -0.80 -3.36 -5.22
N VAL A 107 -0.74 -4.10 -4.11
CA VAL A 107 -0.93 -3.60 -2.74
C VAL A 107 0.39 -3.67 -1.98
N LEU A 108 0.88 -2.52 -1.49
CA LEU A 108 2.06 -2.47 -0.63
C LEU A 108 1.65 -2.76 0.80
N GLN A 109 2.12 -3.88 1.38
CA GLN A 109 1.96 -4.16 2.80
C GLN A 109 3.18 -3.71 3.60
N VAL A 110 2.96 -2.92 4.64
CA VAL A 110 4.02 -2.37 5.50
C VAL A 110 3.79 -2.71 6.98
N GLY A 111 4.89 -2.91 7.71
CA GLY A 111 4.92 -3.03 9.17
C GLY A 111 5.71 -1.87 9.78
N SER A 112 5.04 -1.00 10.53
CA SER A 112 5.66 0.14 11.22
C SER A 112 4.92 0.48 12.52
N ASN A 113 5.66 1.08 13.45
CA ASN A 113 5.16 1.74 14.65
C ASN A 113 5.61 3.22 14.71
N ASP A 114 6.26 3.71 13.65
CA ASP A 114 6.78 5.07 13.52
C ASP A 114 6.02 5.77 12.37
N PRO A 115 5.10 6.70 12.69
CA PRO A 115 4.33 7.43 11.69
C PRO A 115 5.19 8.26 10.74
N VAL A 116 6.32 8.82 11.21
CA VAL A 116 7.18 9.68 10.39
C VAL A 116 7.93 8.85 9.35
N ARG A 117 8.56 7.75 9.78
CA ARG A 117 9.24 6.82 8.85
C ARG A 117 8.26 6.18 7.88
N LEU A 118 7.05 5.85 8.35
CA LEU A 118 5.99 5.30 7.51
C LEU A 118 5.60 6.26 6.40
N GLN A 119 5.34 7.53 6.74
CA GLN A 119 4.99 8.56 5.75
C GLN A 119 6.09 8.72 4.69
N SER A 120 7.35 8.92 5.13
CA SER A 120 8.48 9.04 4.21
C SER A 120 8.61 7.82 3.30
N CYS A 121 8.51 6.61 3.84
CA CYS A 121 8.57 5.39 3.04
C CYS A 121 7.49 5.35 1.95
N ILE A 122 6.25 5.73 2.26
CA ILE A 122 5.14 5.72 1.31
C ILE A 122 5.33 6.82 0.25
N GLU A 123 5.80 8.00 0.63
CA GLU A 123 6.11 9.09 -0.31
C GLU A 123 7.16 8.63 -1.34
N HIS A 124 8.26 8.02 -0.89
CA HIS A 124 9.30 7.53 -1.80
C HIS A 124 8.83 6.33 -2.64
N ALA A 125 8.03 5.42 -2.07
CA ALA A 125 7.54 4.26 -2.80
C ALA A 125 6.56 4.67 -3.90
N THR A 126 5.62 5.57 -3.62
CA THR A 126 4.60 6.04 -4.59
C THR A 126 5.17 6.92 -5.71
N GLN A 127 6.35 7.52 -5.52
CA GLN A 127 7.06 8.23 -6.61
C GLN A 127 7.57 7.29 -7.72
N ARG A 128 7.78 6.01 -7.43
CA ARG A 128 8.39 5.05 -8.37
C ARG A 128 7.45 3.93 -8.79
N TYR A 129 6.58 3.49 -7.89
CA TYR A 129 5.69 2.36 -8.09
C TYR A 129 4.23 2.82 -8.12
N SER A 130 3.44 2.22 -9.01
CA SER A 130 1.99 2.40 -9.03
C SER A 130 1.33 1.37 -8.12
N PHE A 131 1.03 1.78 -6.88
CA PHE A 131 0.23 0.96 -5.96
C PHE A 131 -1.24 1.35 -6.04
N ARG A 132 -2.13 0.36 -6.08
CA ARG A 132 -3.57 0.56 -5.95
C ARG A 132 -3.94 0.88 -4.49
N GLU A 133 -3.28 0.23 -3.54
CA GLU A 133 -3.58 0.36 -2.12
C GLU A 133 -2.31 0.28 -1.27
N ILE A 134 -2.36 0.94 -0.12
CA ILE A 134 -1.37 0.78 0.95
C ILE A 134 -2.04 0.04 2.10
N ASN A 135 -1.41 -1.03 2.57
CA ASN A 135 -1.88 -1.83 3.69
C ASN A 135 -0.94 -1.74 4.88
N ILE A 136 -1.46 -1.35 6.04
CA ILE A 136 -0.73 -1.42 7.31
C ILE A 136 -1.03 -2.77 7.96
N ASN A 137 0.02 -3.58 8.18
CA ASN A 137 -0.11 -4.87 8.84
C ASN A 137 -0.42 -4.68 10.33
N CYS A 138 -1.66 -5.01 10.72
CA CYS A 138 -2.15 -4.93 12.09
C CYS A 138 -2.57 -6.30 12.65
N GLY A 139 -2.26 -7.40 11.94
CA GLY A 139 -2.86 -8.70 12.19
C GLY A 139 -1.87 -9.81 12.54
N CYS A 140 -0.57 -9.61 12.30
CA CYS A 140 0.41 -10.67 12.54
C CYS A 140 0.67 -10.85 14.05
N PRO A 141 0.43 -12.04 14.64
CA PRO A 141 0.69 -12.30 16.06
C PRO A 141 2.16 -12.64 16.34
N SER A 142 2.96 -12.89 15.30
CA SER A 142 4.39 -13.19 15.47
C SER A 142 5.14 -11.92 15.82
N ILE A 143 5.48 -11.80 17.10
CA ILE A 143 6.66 -11.08 17.56
C ILE A 143 7.83 -11.82 16.89
N GLU A 144 8.44 -11.27 15.85
CA GLU A 144 9.62 -11.92 15.32
C GLU A 144 10.70 -11.94 16.42
N SER A 145 11.25 -13.12 16.60
CA SER A 145 12.20 -13.53 17.63
C SER A 145 13.39 -12.56 17.73
N GLY A 146 13.36 -11.61 18.67
CA GLY A 146 14.52 -10.73 18.88
C GLY A 146 14.31 -9.42 19.63
N GLY A 147 13.08 -8.99 19.90
CA GLY A 147 12.81 -7.74 20.60
C GLY A 147 11.40 -7.25 20.32
N ALA A 148 10.90 -6.30 21.11
CA ALA A 148 9.54 -5.78 21.00
C ALA A 148 9.26 -5.18 19.60
N ALA A 149 8.81 -6.00 18.65
CA ALA A 149 8.24 -5.50 17.41
C ALA A 149 6.86 -4.89 17.74
N THR A 150 6.80 -3.57 17.73
CA THR A 150 5.66 -2.69 18.09
C THR A 150 4.67 -2.48 16.92
N TYR A 151 4.71 -3.34 15.90
CA TYR A 151 3.77 -3.36 14.77
C TYR A 151 2.98 -4.68 14.74
N GLY A 152 2.12 -4.91 13.73
CA GLY A 152 1.28 -6.12 13.66
C GLY A 152 0.16 -6.10 14.70
N ALA A 153 -0.17 -7.26 15.28
CA ALA A 153 -1.28 -7.38 16.24
C ALA A 153 -1.12 -6.51 17.50
N SER A 154 0.09 -6.04 17.80
CA SER A 154 0.34 -5.12 18.92
C SER A 154 -0.31 -3.74 18.71
N LEU A 155 -0.49 -3.31 17.46
CA LEU A 155 -1.18 -2.05 17.12
C LEU A 155 -2.64 -2.05 17.59
N MET A 156 -3.28 -3.23 17.63
CA MET A 156 -4.65 -3.37 18.12
C MET A 156 -4.81 -3.01 19.62
N LYS A 157 -3.71 -2.92 20.38
CA LYS A 157 -3.72 -2.50 21.78
C LYS A 157 -3.64 -0.98 21.95
N ASP A 158 -3.15 -0.26 20.96
CA ASP A 158 -2.98 1.19 20.98
C ASP A 158 -3.68 1.82 19.76
N ALA A 159 -4.95 2.16 19.95
CA ALA A 159 -5.76 2.82 18.93
C ALA A 159 -5.21 4.20 18.54
N SER A 160 -4.55 4.91 19.46
CA SER A 160 -4.00 6.25 19.21
C SER A 160 -2.79 6.17 18.28
N LEU A 161 -1.87 5.24 18.53
CA LEU A 161 -0.77 4.97 17.61
C LEU A 161 -1.28 4.52 16.24
N THR A 162 -2.25 3.59 16.20
CA THR A 162 -2.84 3.12 14.94
C THR A 162 -3.43 4.28 14.14
N ALA A 163 -4.21 5.16 14.77
CA ALA A 163 -4.79 6.33 14.11
C ALA A 163 -3.70 7.26 13.53
N ARG A 164 -2.59 7.48 14.25
CA ARG A 164 -1.47 8.28 13.74
C ARG A 164 -0.79 7.64 12.53
N LEU A 165 -0.60 6.32 12.53
CA LEU A 165 -0.03 5.61 11.37
C LEU A 165 -0.93 5.71 10.13
N VAL A 166 -2.25 5.64 10.32
CA VAL A 166 -3.24 5.86 9.26
C VAL A 166 -3.15 7.27 8.71
N GLU A 167 -3.14 8.26 9.60
CA GLU A 167 -3.10 9.66 9.20
C GLU A 167 -1.81 9.98 8.42
N SER A 168 -0.66 9.52 8.92
CA SER A 168 0.62 9.65 8.21
C SER A 168 0.61 8.99 6.83
N THR A 169 -0.05 7.84 6.69
CA THR A 169 -0.23 7.17 5.40
C THR A 169 -1.10 8.00 4.46
N ARG A 170 -2.21 8.56 4.95
CA ARG A 170 -3.09 9.42 4.13
C ARG A 170 -2.34 10.68 3.67
N ASN A 171 -1.58 11.30 4.55
CA ASN A 171 -0.79 12.49 4.22
C ASN A 171 0.26 12.20 3.15
N ALA A 172 0.96 11.06 3.22
CA ALA A 172 1.90 10.63 2.20
C ALA A 172 1.27 10.58 0.80
N LEU A 173 0.04 10.05 0.70
CA LEU A 173 -0.69 9.88 -0.56
C LEU A 173 -1.21 11.21 -1.15
N VAL A 174 -1.47 12.21 -0.30
CA VAL A 174 -1.87 13.55 -0.75
C VAL A 174 -0.66 14.30 -1.33
N THR A 175 0.49 14.26 -0.64
CA THR A 175 1.72 14.95 -1.06
C THR A 175 2.18 14.50 -2.46
N SER A 176 2.11 13.20 -2.76
CA SER A 176 2.49 12.64 -4.07
C SER A 176 1.61 13.11 -5.24
N SER A 177 0.37 13.52 -4.98
CA SER A 177 -0.56 13.99 -6.02
C SER A 177 -0.35 15.46 -6.42
N SER A 178 0.30 16.25 -5.55
CA SER A 178 0.50 17.69 -5.76
C SER A 178 1.71 18.02 -6.65
N SER A 179 2.70 17.12 -6.68
CA SER A 179 3.97 17.28 -7.40
C SER A 179 3.90 16.91 -8.89
N SER A 180 2.81 16.30 -9.37
CA SER A 180 2.61 15.92 -10.77
C SER A 180 2.00 17.04 -11.64
N SER A 181 1.69 18.20 -11.06
CA SER A 181 1.01 19.33 -11.73
C SER A 181 1.94 20.42 -12.31
N SER A 182 3.26 20.27 -12.25
CA SER A 182 4.22 21.35 -12.60
C SER A 182 5.30 20.90 -13.58
N SER A 183 4.92 20.38 -14.74
CA SER A 183 5.85 20.12 -15.87
C SER A 183 5.11 20.16 -17.21
N SER A 184 4.75 21.36 -17.67
CA SER A 184 4.34 21.62 -19.06
C SER A 184 4.64 23.08 -19.38
N SER A 185 5.87 23.31 -19.86
CA SER A 185 6.33 24.57 -20.47
C SER A 185 7.18 24.23 -21.69
#